data_AF-A0A1S9PD45-F1
#
_entry.id   AF-A0A1S9PD45-F1
#
_cell.length_a   1.000
_cell.length_b   1.000
_cell.length_c   1.000
_cell.angle_alpha   90.00
_cell.angle_beta   90.00
_cell.angle_gamma   90.00
#
_symmetry.space_group_name_H-M   'P 1'
#
loop_
_entity.id
_entity.type
_entity.pdbx_description
1 polymer ?
#
loop_
_entity_poly.entity_id
_entity_poly.type
_entity_poly.pdbx_seq_one_letter_code
_entity_poly.pdbx_strand_id
1 'polypeptide(L)'
;MRKIIILIALTFSIITAKAQQQAPVNQYALSQNTKVTTANGQPYAYAEWQKLWATNKYKLKPTNPESDSTAFTLILRDTVAEAAEFAGLSPRQTIFFKRGNHFVLLNMQDVNGKTITAEELRGKIIVFNFWQVASAPSRYQIAELNRVADAYKNDSNIVFVAITTDDKAYVQEFLKISPFNFNVIPAGAAYFTYHGVTECPVTLVIDKDGNIAFQSLGYNNGAVPYWVAQTIKKLKTAK
;
A
#
# COMPACT_ATOMS: atom_id res chain seq x y z
N MET A 1 -56.29 32.22 34.09
CA MET A 1 -55.07 31.40 34.33
C MET A 1 -54.54 30.92 32.98
N ARG A 2 -53.21 30.90 32.83
CA ARG A 2 -52.43 31.12 31.59
C ARG A 2 -52.51 29.98 30.56
N LYS A 3 -52.57 30.35 29.27
CA LYS A 3 -52.38 29.49 28.10
C LYS A 3 -50.87 29.19 27.93
N ILE A 4 -50.50 27.93 27.79
CA ILE A 4 -49.13 27.49 27.51
C ILE A 4 -48.97 27.42 25.98
N ILE A 5 -48.10 28.27 25.43
CA ILE A 5 -47.67 28.23 24.03
C ILE A 5 -46.38 27.41 24.00
N ILE A 6 -46.41 26.25 23.32
CA ILE A 6 -45.23 25.44 23.08
C ILE A 6 -44.55 25.98 21.82
N LEU A 7 -43.39 26.59 22.00
CA LEU A 7 -42.53 27.07 20.92
C LEU A 7 -41.61 25.94 20.48
N ILE A 8 -41.88 25.33 19.32
CA ILE A 8 -40.99 24.31 18.72
C ILE A 8 -39.89 25.06 17.96
N ALA A 9 -38.70 25.10 18.52
CA ALA A 9 -37.51 25.62 17.86
C ALA A 9 -36.93 24.54 16.92
N LEU A 10 -37.20 24.68 15.61
CA LEU A 10 -36.49 23.94 14.56
C LEU A 10 -35.07 24.50 14.44
N THR A 11 -34.09 23.79 14.98
CA THR A 11 -32.68 24.09 14.76
C THR A 11 -32.21 23.40 13.48
N PHE A 12 -32.09 24.18 12.40
CA PHE A 12 -31.38 23.77 11.19
C PHE A 12 -29.89 23.67 11.54
N SER A 13 -29.40 22.46 11.80
CA SER A 13 -27.97 22.22 11.96
C SER A 13 -27.34 22.17 10.57
N ILE A 14 -26.68 23.26 10.18
CA ILE A 14 -25.81 23.30 9.01
C ILE A 14 -24.60 22.42 9.33
N ILE A 15 -24.60 21.19 8.82
CA ILE A 15 -23.43 20.31 8.86
C ILE A 15 -22.42 20.89 7.89
N THR A 16 -21.47 21.68 8.39
CA THR A 16 -20.27 22.02 7.64
C THR A 16 -19.41 20.76 7.56
N ALA A 17 -19.29 20.18 6.36
CA ALA A 17 -18.30 19.15 6.08
C ALA A 17 -16.92 19.80 6.25
N LYS A 18 -16.29 19.64 7.41
CA LYS A 18 -14.87 19.92 7.56
C LYS A 18 -14.13 18.88 6.72
N ALA A 19 -13.68 19.28 5.53
CA ALA A 19 -12.66 18.54 4.80
C ALA A 19 -11.49 18.31 5.77
N GLN A 20 -11.26 17.07 6.15
CA GLN A 20 -10.13 16.70 6.99
C GLN A 20 -8.86 17.03 6.20
N GLN A 21 -8.20 18.14 6.57
CA GLN A 21 -7.03 18.63 5.86
C GLN A 21 -5.95 17.55 5.92
N GLN A 22 -5.59 16.99 4.76
CA GLN A 22 -4.51 16.01 4.64
C GLN A 22 -3.22 16.63 5.16
N ALA A 23 -2.50 15.90 6.00
CA ALA A 23 -1.22 16.36 6.53
C ALA A 23 -0.19 16.51 5.39
N PRO A 24 0.78 17.42 5.48
CA PRO A 24 1.66 17.72 4.36
C PRO A 24 2.60 16.54 4.07
N VAL A 25 2.74 16.15 2.79
CA VAL A 25 3.49 14.94 2.38
C VAL A 25 4.94 14.90 2.87
N ASN A 26 5.58 16.06 3.02
CA ASN A 26 6.97 16.20 3.44
C ASN A 26 7.22 15.65 4.85
N GLN A 27 6.20 15.56 5.70
CA GLN A 27 6.32 14.94 7.01
C GLN A 27 6.67 13.45 6.94
N TYR A 28 6.33 12.78 5.82
CA TYR A 28 6.63 11.36 5.60
C TYR A 28 8.00 11.13 4.95
N ALA A 29 8.70 12.19 4.54
CA ALA A 29 9.98 12.07 3.88
C ALA A 29 11.05 11.56 4.86
N LEU A 30 11.85 10.59 4.41
CA LEU A 30 13.05 10.20 5.12
C LEU A 30 14.05 11.36 5.07
N SER A 31 14.50 11.82 6.23
CA SER A 31 15.30 13.04 6.37
C SER A 31 16.32 12.91 7.50
N GLN A 32 17.07 13.98 7.77
CA GLN A 32 17.98 14.04 8.91
C GLN A 32 17.31 13.82 10.28
N ASN A 33 15.98 14.01 10.35
CA ASN A 33 15.18 13.78 11.56
C ASN A 33 14.72 12.31 11.69
N THR A 34 14.96 11.48 10.68
CA THR A 34 14.68 10.04 10.72
C THR A 34 15.71 9.34 11.61
N LYS A 35 15.22 8.70 12.67
CA LYS A 35 16.04 7.93 13.60
C LYS A 35 16.29 6.55 13.00
N VAL A 36 17.53 6.28 12.62
CA VAL A 36 17.91 4.96 12.08
C VAL A 36 18.93 4.32 13.00
N THR A 37 18.70 3.08 13.40
CA THR A 37 19.63 2.31 14.24
C THR A 37 20.11 1.05 13.55
N THR A 38 21.21 0.50 14.03
CA THR A 38 21.63 -0.88 13.85
C THR A 38 20.68 -1.84 14.56
N ALA A 39 20.84 -3.15 14.32
CA ALA A 39 20.07 -4.21 14.97
C ALA A 39 20.25 -4.27 16.50
N ASN A 40 21.37 -3.78 17.04
CA ASN A 40 21.61 -3.69 18.48
C ASN A 40 21.26 -2.31 19.09
N GLY A 41 20.59 -1.45 18.32
CA GLY A 41 20.06 -0.17 18.80
C GLY A 41 21.03 1.02 18.72
N GLN A 42 22.26 0.84 18.21
CA GLN A 42 23.18 1.96 18.00
C GLN A 42 22.73 2.86 16.85
N PRO A 43 22.68 4.19 17.01
CA PRO A 43 22.22 5.11 15.97
C PRO A 43 23.22 5.21 14.81
N TYR A 44 22.70 5.36 13.59
CA TYR A 44 23.47 5.75 12.40
C TYR A 44 23.41 7.25 12.17
N ALA A 45 24.50 7.85 11.70
CA ALA A 45 24.44 9.20 11.15
C ALA A 45 23.66 9.22 9.82
N TYR A 46 22.99 10.33 9.52
CA TYR A 46 22.13 10.45 8.33
C TYR A 46 22.85 10.09 7.03
N ALA A 47 24.02 10.70 6.79
CA ALA A 47 24.81 10.47 5.59
C ALA A 47 25.29 9.01 5.46
N GLU A 48 25.47 8.30 6.57
CA GLU A 48 25.93 6.91 6.57
C GLU A 48 24.81 5.95 6.17
N TRP A 49 23.67 6.01 6.87
CA TRP A 49 22.57 5.10 6.55
C TRP A 49 21.99 5.38 5.17
N GLN A 50 22.00 6.63 4.70
CA GLN A 50 21.56 6.95 3.34
C GLN A 50 22.44 6.29 2.29
N LYS A 51 23.77 6.34 2.45
CA LYS A 51 24.71 5.66 1.54
C LYS A 51 24.46 4.16 1.52
N LEU A 52 24.27 3.54 2.69
CA LEU A 52 23.98 2.10 2.80
C LEU A 52 22.63 1.75 2.17
N TRP A 53 21.58 2.49 2.46
CA TRP A 53 20.24 2.27 1.93
C TRP A 53 20.20 2.42 0.40
N ALA A 54 20.91 3.42 -0.14
CA ALA A 54 21.02 3.65 -1.59
C ALA A 54 21.66 2.47 -2.36
N THR A 55 22.42 1.60 -1.70
CA THR A 55 22.97 0.39 -2.34
C THR A 55 21.93 -0.68 -2.65
N ASN A 56 20.71 -0.55 -2.10
CA ASN A 56 19.66 -1.57 -2.11
C ASN A 56 20.07 -2.93 -1.49
N LYS A 57 21.25 -3.02 -0.86
CA LYS A 57 21.68 -4.16 -0.02
C LYS A 57 21.09 -4.10 1.38
N TYR A 58 20.55 -2.96 1.79
CA TYR A 58 19.93 -2.75 3.09
C TYR A 58 18.45 -2.37 2.96
N LYS A 59 17.65 -2.69 3.97
CA LYS A 59 16.29 -2.18 4.18
C LYS A 59 16.15 -1.43 5.48
N LEU A 60 15.20 -0.50 5.49
CA LEU A 60 14.65 0.07 6.71
C LEU A 60 13.49 -0.80 7.18
N LYS A 61 13.57 -1.30 8.41
CA LYS A 61 12.47 -1.97 9.12
C LYS A 61 11.90 -1.00 10.14
N PRO A 62 10.60 -0.65 10.10
CA PRO A 62 10.01 0.25 11.09
C PRO A 62 10.06 -0.40 12.48
N THR A 63 10.34 0.39 13.52
CA THR A 63 10.32 -0.12 14.90
C THR A 63 8.90 -0.31 15.43
N ASN A 64 7.94 0.47 14.90
CA ASN A 64 6.51 0.28 15.10
C ASN A 64 5.80 0.38 13.72
N PRO A 65 5.38 -0.75 13.13
CA PRO A 65 4.72 -0.76 11.82
C PRO A 65 3.40 0.00 11.72
N GLU A 66 2.71 0.22 12.84
CA GLU A 66 1.38 0.85 12.89
C GLU A 66 1.43 2.36 13.18
N SER A 67 2.62 2.91 13.44
CA SER A 67 2.81 4.32 13.79
C SER A 67 3.66 5.01 12.73
N ASP A 68 3.42 6.30 12.51
CA ASP A 68 4.29 7.17 11.70
C ASP A 68 5.63 7.49 12.38
N SER A 69 6.08 6.64 13.31
CA SER A 69 7.37 6.79 13.95
C SER A 69 8.45 6.86 12.88
N THR A 70 9.27 7.91 12.93
CA THR A 70 10.42 8.06 12.05
C THR A 70 11.61 7.21 12.49
N ALA A 71 11.35 6.19 13.33
CA ALA A 71 12.34 5.29 13.88
C ALA A 71 12.39 3.95 13.11
N PHE A 72 13.57 3.60 12.63
CA PHE A 72 13.82 2.41 11.83
C PHE A 72 15.08 1.69 12.30
N THR A 73 15.11 0.39 12.05
CA THR A 73 16.33 -0.41 12.07
C THR A 73 16.81 -0.62 10.63
N LEU A 74 18.07 -0.32 10.35
CA LEU A 74 18.70 -0.64 9.07
C LEU A 74 19.22 -2.08 9.13
N ILE A 75 18.74 -2.93 8.23
CA ILE A 75 19.03 -4.36 8.23
C ILE A 75 19.62 -4.74 6.87
N LEU A 76 20.69 -5.53 6.88
CA LEU A 76 21.24 -6.12 5.67
C LEU A 76 20.24 -7.11 5.08
N ARG A 77 20.04 -7.05 3.77
CA ARG A 77 19.20 -8.01 3.06
C ARG A 77 19.98 -9.29 2.87
N ASP A 78 19.52 -10.33 3.55
CA ASP A 78 19.92 -11.69 3.31
C ASP A 78 18.71 -12.41 2.74
N THR A 79 18.71 -12.65 1.43
CA THR A 79 17.55 -13.23 0.75
C THR A 79 17.23 -14.64 1.23
N VAL A 80 18.21 -15.39 1.74
CA VAL A 80 18.01 -16.74 2.26
C VAL A 80 17.39 -16.66 3.65
N ALA A 81 17.96 -15.85 4.53
CA ALA A 81 17.42 -15.66 5.89
C ALA A 81 16.03 -15.02 5.85
N GLU A 82 15.81 -14.02 4.99
CA GLU A 82 14.51 -13.39 4.79
C GLU A 82 13.48 -14.39 4.25
N ALA A 83 13.85 -15.22 3.28
CA ALA A 83 12.94 -16.24 2.78
C ALA A 83 12.57 -17.27 3.86
N ALA A 84 13.53 -17.69 4.69
CA ALA A 84 13.29 -18.60 5.80
C ALA A 84 12.36 -17.97 6.86
N GLU A 85 12.60 -16.72 7.24
CA GLU A 85 11.74 -15.95 8.15
C GLU A 85 10.32 -15.81 7.57
N PHE A 86 10.19 -15.29 6.35
CA PHE A 86 8.90 -14.96 5.76
C PHE A 86 8.08 -16.19 5.34
N ALA A 87 8.73 -17.31 5.00
CA ALA A 87 8.03 -18.58 4.74
C ALA A 87 7.27 -19.08 5.98
N GLY A 88 7.78 -18.80 7.18
CA GLY A 88 7.10 -19.14 8.45
C GLY A 88 5.98 -18.16 8.83
N LEU A 89 5.92 -16.98 8.21
CA LEU A 89 4.93 -15.96 8.52
C LEU A 89 3.77 -16.02 7.52
N SER A 90 2.58 -16.41 7.98
CA SER A 90 1.36 -16.26 7.19
C SER A 90 0.84 -14.83 7.33
N PRO A 91 0.77 -14.01 6.26
CA PRO A 91 0.20 -12.68 6.35
C PRO A 91 -1.25 -12.75 6.80
N ARG A 92 -1.67 -11.79 7.62
CA ARG A 92 -3.07 -11.62 8.04
C ARG A 92 -3.94 -11.53 6.80
N GLN A 93 -4.94 -12.40 6.77
CA GLN A 93 -5.97 -12.39 5.74
C GLN A 93 -6.90 -11.20 5.94
N THR A 94 -7.21 -10.47 4.87
CA THR A 94 -8.30 -9.50 4.83
C THR A 94 -9.66 -10.20 4.85
N ILE A 95 -10.66 -9.50 5.38
CA ILE A 95 -12.07 -9.91 5.36
C ILE A 95 -12.81 -9.41 4.11
N PHE A 96 -12.26 -8.44 3.38
CA PHE A 96 -12.90 -7.85 2.19
C PHE A 96 -12.89 -8.80 1.00
N PHE A 97 -11.90 -9.69 0.95
CA PHE A 97 -11.65 -10.57 -0.17
C PHE A 97 -11.39 -12.00 0.29
N LYS A 98 -12.01 -12.96 -0.41
CA LYS A 98 -11.81 -14.38 -0.17
C LYS A 98 -11.00 -15.01 -1.30
N ARG A 99 -9.94 -15.74 -0.95
CA ARG A 99 -9.13 -16.50 -1.91
C ARG A 99 -10.01 -17.47 -2.69
N GLY A 100 -9.79 -17.57 -4.00
CA GLY A 100 -10.53 -18.41 -4.93
C GLY A 100 -11.81 -17.77 -5.48
N ASN A 101 -12.30 -16.68 -4.89
CA ASN A 101 -13.38 -15.92 -5.50
C ASN A 101 -12.88 -15.16 -6.73
N HIS A 102 -13.78 -14.96 -7.70
CA HIS A 102 -13.53 -14.10 -8.85
C HIS A 102 -13.46 -12.63 -8.42
N PHE A 103 -12.48 -11.88 -8.94
CA PHE A 103 -12.30 -10.46 -8.69
C PHE A 103 -12.86 -9.64 -9.85
N VAL A 104 -13.75 -8.70 -9.55
CA VAL A 104 -14.38 -7.88 -10.59
C VAL A 104 -13.46 -6.72 -10.99
N LEU A 105 -13.00 -6.76 -12.24
CA LEU A 105 -12.17 -5.72 -12.83
C LEU A 105 -13.04 -4.54 -13.31
N LEU A 106 -12.60 -3.31 -13.01
CA LEU A 106 -13.21 -2.08 -13.49
C LEU A 106 -12.16 -1.27 -14.25
N ASN A 107 -12.61 -0.40 -15.15
CA ASN A 107 -11.74 0.56 -15.82
C ASN A 107 -11.23 1.59 -14.81
N MET A 108 -9.97 1.99 -14.97
CA MET A 108 -9.26 2.93 -14.10
C MET A 108 -8.44 3.90 -14.94
N GLN A 109 -8.05 5.03 -14.35
CA GLN A 109 -7.08 5.95 -14.94
C GLN A 109 -5.98 6.21 -13.93
N ASP A 110 -4.73 6.06 -14.36
CA ASP A 110 -3.60 6.30 -13.48
C ASP A 110 -3.28 7.79 -13.29
N VAL A 111 -2.35 8.07 -12.39
CA VAL A 111 -1.91 9.41 -12.03
C VAL A 111 -1.31 10.18 -13.22
N ASN A 112 -0.83 9.49 -14.26
CA ASN A 112 -0.27 10.07 -15.48
C ASN A 112 -1.34 10.23 -16.58
N GLY A 113 -2.59 9.84 -16.33
CA GLY A 113 -3.70 9.93 -17.29
C GLY A 113 -3.83 8.72 -18.21
N LYS A 114 -3.03 7.66 -18.02
CA LYS A 114 -3.15 6.42 -18.78
C LYS A 114 -4.40 5.66 -18.31
N THR A 115 -5.28 5.37 -19.25
CA THR A 115 -6.43 4.48 -19.01
C THR A 115 -5.95 3.04 -18.93
N ILE A 116 -6.45 2.30 -17.94
CA ILE A 116 -6.28 0.85 -17.80
C ILE A 116 -7.67 0.24 -17.82
N THR A 117 -7.96 -0.53 -18.85
CA THR A 117 -9.26 -1.15 -19.04
C THR A 117 -9.32 -2.54 -18.39
N ALA A 118 -10.52 -2.96 -18.01
CA ALA A 118 -10.75 -4.32 -17.53
C ALA A 118 -10.36 -5.37 -18.60
N GLU A 119 -10.55 -5.06 -19.88
CA GLU A 119 -10.20 -5.94 -21.00
C GLU A 119 -8.70 -6.18 -21.09
N GLU A 120 -7.88 -5.13 -21.00
CA GLU A 120 -6.42 -5.22 -21.03
C GLU A 120 -5.85 -6.04 -19.87
N LEU A 121 -6.60 -6.18 -18.78
CA LEU A 121 -6.20 -6.92 -17.58
C LEU A 121 -6.57 -8.41 -17.64
N ARG A 122 -7.51 -8.83 -18.50
CA ARG A 122 -7.92 -10.23 -18.61
C ARG A 122 -6.76 -11.13 -19.07
N GLY A 123 -6.69 -12.33 -18.52
CA GLY A 123 -5.65 -13.31 -18.85
C GLY A 123 -4.26 -13.00 -18.26
N LYS A 124 -4.12 -11.89 -17.51
CA LYS A 124 -2.86 -11.49 -16.87
C LYS A 124 -2.87 -11.83 -15.38
N ILE A 125 -1.68 -11.96 -14.80
CA ILE A 125 -1.52 -11.94 -13.35
C ILE A 125 -1.56 -10.48 -12.91
N ILE A 126 -2.38 -10.14 -11.93
CA ILE A 126 -2.54 -8.75 -11.49
C ILE A 126 -2.21 -8.65 -10.01
N VAL A 127 -1.34 -7.70 -9.64
CA VAL A 127 -1.09 -7.36 -8.25
C VAL A 127 -1.81 -6.06 -7.93
N PHE A 128 -2.83 -6.14 -7.09
CA PHE A 128 -3.51 -4.96 -6.56
C PHE A 128 -2.96 -4.59 -5.19
N ASN A 129 -2.78 -3.30 -4.96
CA ASN A 129 -2.51 -2.76 -3.63
C ASN A 129 -3.46 -1.58 -3.36
N PHE A 130 -4.37 -1.75 -2.41
CA PHE A 130 -5.19 -0.68 -1.87
C PHE A 130 -4.38 0.00 -0.77
N TRP A 131 -4.15 1.30 -0.90
CA TRP A 131 -3.25 2.03 -0.02
C TRP A 131 -3.70 3.48 0.18
N GLN A 132 -3.14 4.10 1.21
CA GLN A 132 -3.31 5.53 1.48
C GLN A 132 -1.99 6.12 1.91
N VAL A 133 -1.73 7.36 1.52
CA VAL A 133 -0.52 8.11 1.89
C VAL A 133 -0.45 8.26 3.42
N ALA A 134 -1.57 8.49 4.10
CA ALA A 134 -1.59 8.64 5.56
C ALA A 134 -1.40 7.32 6.34
N SER A 135 -1.51 6.17 5.69
CA SER A 135 -1.34 4.86 6.34
C SER A 135 0.14 4.48 6.44
N ALA A 136 0.72 4.51 7.66
CA ALA A 136 2.10 4.06 7.90
C ALA A 136 2.38 2.65 7.34
N PRO A 137 1.55 1.63 7.64
CA PRO A 137 1.72 0.29 7.09
C PRO A 137 1.72 0.24 5.55
N SER A 138 1.00 1.15 4.88
CA SER A 138 1.02 1.29 3.42
C SER A 138 2.38 1.79 2.95
N ARG A 139 2.86 2.91 3.50
CA ARG A 139 4.13 3.51 3.10
C ARG A 139 5.32 2.58 3.33
N TYR A 140 5.30 1.81 4.42
CA TYR A 140 6.38 0.86 4.76
C TYR A 140 6.54 -0.30 3.79
N GLN A 141 5.54 -0.61 2.96
CA GLN A 141 5.62 -1.71 1.99
C GLN A 141 6.09 -1.27 0.60
N ILE A 142 6.01 0.03 0.27
CA ILE A 142 6.23 0.54 -1.09
C ILE A 142 7.60 0.11 -1.63
N ALA A 143 8.67 0.32 -0.87
CA ALA A 143 10.03 0.00 -1.34
C ALA A 143 10.21 -1.49 -1.66
N GLU A 144 9.62 -2.38 -0.85
CA GLU A 144 9.71 -3.82 -1.07
C GLU A 144 8.77 -4.31 -2.18
N LEU A 145 7.58 -3.72 -2.30
CA LEU A 145 6.67 -3.99 -3.42
C LEU A 145 7.27 -3.52 -4.75
N ASN A 146 7.98 -2.39 -4.77
CA ASN A 146 8.74 -1.94 -5.94
C ASN A 146 9.77 -2.97 -6.36
N ARG A 147 10.50 -3.58 -5.42
CA ARG A 147 11.45 -4.65 -5.74
C ARG A 147 10.78 -5.84 -6.41
N VAL A 148 9.56 -6.19 -5.98
CA VAL A 148 8.77 -7.24 -6.63
C VAL A 148 8.38 -6.79 -8.05
N ALA A 149 7.84 -5.59 -8.22
CA ALA A 149 7.48 -5.07 -9.53
C ALA A 149 8.67 -5.00 -10.49
N ASP A 150 9.83 -4.52 -10.02
CA ASP A 150 11.07 -4.42 -10.79
C ASP A 150 11.57 -5.77 -11.29
N ALA A 151 11.39 -6.83 -10.51
CA ALA A 151 11.76 -8.20 -10.92
C ALA A 151 10.89 -8.73 -12.08
N TYR A 152 9.70 -8.16 -12.27
CA TYR A 152 8.74 -8.56 -13.30
C TYR A 152 8.47 -7.48 -14.36
N LYS A 153 9.19 -6.35 -14.34
CA LYS A 153 8.94 -5.18 -15.20
C LYS A 153 8.98 -5.46 -16.72
N ASN A 154 9.70 -6.53 -17.12
CA ASN A 154 9.83 -6.94 -18.52
C ASN A 154 8.80 -8.02 -18.92
N ASP A 155 7.90 -8.43 -18.02
CA ASP A 155 6.86 -9.42 -18.29
C ASP A 155 5.50 -8.73 -18.48
N SER A 156 5.08 -8.59 -19.73
CA SER A 156 3.81 -7.95 -20.09
C SER A 156 2.57 -8.75 -19.65
N ASN A 157 2.72 -9.97 -19.15
CA ASN A 157 1.63 -10.77 -18.59
C ASN A 157 1.38 -10.51 -17.10
N ILE A 158 2.13 -9.59 -16.49
CA ILE A 158 1.98 -9.20 -15.09
C ILE A 158 1.75 -7.69 -15.01
N VAL A 159 0.70 -7.30 -14.28
CA VAL A 159 0.36 -5.87 -14.10
C VAL A 159 0.29 -5.54 -12.62
N PHE A 160 0.94 -4.44 -12.23
CA PHE A 160 0.93 -3.93 -10.88
C PHE A 160 0.08 -2.66 -10.82
N VAL A 161 -0.95 -2.64 -9.96
CA VAL A 161 -1.92 -1.54 -9.84
C VAL A 161 -2.07 -1.16 -8.37
N ALA A 162 -1.83 0.11 -8.05
CA ALA A 162 -1.92 0.63 -6.69
C ALA A 162 -3.04 1.67 -6.61
N ILE A 163 -4.12 1.38 -5.89
CA ILE A 163 -5.32 2.20 -5.84
C ILE A 163 -5.36 2.94 -4.51
N THR A 164 -5.61 4.24 -4.55
CA THR A 164 -5.74 5.07 -3.35
C THR A 164 -6.94 5.98 -3.41
N THR A 165 -7.54 6.27 -2.26
CA THR A 165 -8.60 7.27 -2.11
C THR A 165 -8.09 8.70 -2.09
N ASP A 166 -6.77 8.90 -1.98
CA ASP A 166 -6.14 10.21 -1.93
C ASP A 166 -6.24 10.97 -3.27
N ASP A 167 -6.39 12.29 -3.20
CA ASP A 167 -6.50 13.16 -4.37
C ASP A 167 -5.25 13.13 -5.24
N LYS A 168 -5.45 13.25 -6.56
CA LYS A 168 -4.38 13.16 -7.57
C LYS A 168 -3.17 14.07 -7.26
N ALA A 169 -3.41 15.33 -6.94
CA ALA A 169 -2.33 16.29 -6.67
C ALA A 169 -1.50 15.89 -5.44
N TYR A 170 -2.15 15.42 -4.39
CA TYR A 170 -1.50 14.98 -3.16
C TYR A 170 -0.69 13.69 -3.37
N VAL A 171 -1.25 12.74 -4.13
CA VAL A 171 -0.55 11.51 -4.55
C VAL A 171 0.68 11.85 -5.40
N GLN A 172 0.57 12.76 -6.37
CA GLN A 172 1.71 13.18 -7.20
C GLN A 172 2.84 13.78 -6.37
N GLU A 173 2.53 14.60 -5.38
CA GLU A 173 3.54 15.17 -4.50
C GLU A 173 4.22 14.10 -3.63
N PHE A 174 3.44 13.16 -3.09
CA PHE A 174 3.99 12.02 -2.34
C PHE A 174 4.92 11.14 -3.20
N LEU A 175 4.54 10.86 -4.45
CA LEU A 175 5.34 10.02 -5.35
C LEU A 175 6.72 10.62 -5.69
N LYS A 176 6.92 11.93 -5.51
CA LYS A 176 8.25 12.57 -5.66
C LYS A 176 9.23 12.15 -4.56
N ILE A 177 8.74 11.89 -3.35
CA ILE A 177 9.56 11.49 -2.19
C ILE A 177 9.59 9.98 -1.96
N SER A 178 8.55 9.27 -2.40
CA SER A 178 8.45 7.82 -2.29
C SER A 178 7.84 7.23 -3.58
N PRO A 179 8.65 7.02 -4.62
CA PRO A 179 8.18 6.45 -5.88
C PRO A 179 7.51 5.09 -5.66
N PHE A 180 6.40 4.84 -6.37
CA PHE A 180 5.71 3.56 -6.37
C PHE A 180 5.66 3.04 -7.81
N ASN A 181 6.39 1.96 -8.10
CA ASN A 181 6.58 1.39 -9.45
C ASN A 181 5.36 0.59 -9.93
N PHE A 182 4.17 1.02 -9.52
CA PHE A 182 2.88 0.47 -9.89
C PHE A 182 2.17 1.48 -10.79
N ASN A 183 1.16 1.05 -11.53
CA ASN A 183 0.21 2.02 -12.09
C ASN A 183 -0.64 2.56 -10.93
N VAL A 184 -0.37 3.79 -10.50
CA VAL A 184 -1.03 4.40 -9.34
C VAL A 184 -2.33 5.06 -9.75
N ILE A 185 -3.46 4.59 -9.19
CA ILE A 185 -4.81 5.10 -9.46
C ILE A 185 -5.21 6.04 -8.29
N PRO A 186 -5.23 7.37 -8.49
CA PRO A 186 -5.66 8.32 -7.47
C PRO A 186 -7.19 8.43 -7.42
N ALA A 187 -7.72 9.07 -6.37
CA ALA A 187 -9.16 9.36 -6.21
C ALA A 187 -10.08 8.12 -6.37
N GLY A 188 -9.58 6.94 -6.02
CA GLY A 188 -10.22 5.64 -6.21
C GLY A 188 -11.32 5.30 -5.20
N ALA A 189 -11.96 6.28 -4.56
CA ALA A 189 -12.97 6.06 -3.51
C ALA A 189 -14.16 5.21 -4.00
N ALA A 190 -14.58 5.39 -5.26
CA ALA A 190 -15.61 4.56 -5.87
C ALA A 190 -15.17 3.08 -5.97
N TYR A 191 -13.90 2.82 -6.30
CA TYR A 191 -13.34 1.48 -6.41
C TYR A 191 -13.24 0.80 -5.04
N PHE A 192 -12.82 1.54 -4.01
CA PHE A 192 -12.82 1.08 -2.62
C PHE A 192 -14.24 0.70 -2.16
N THR A 193 -15.21 1.57 -2.43
CA THR A 193 -16.61 1.37 -2.05
C THR A 193 -17.20 0.14 -2.75
N TYR A 194 -16.96 0.01 -4.06
CA TYR A 194 -17.44 -1.12 -4.85
C TYR A 194 -16.96 -2.47 -4.29
N HIS A 195 -15.69 -2.52 -3.88
CA HIS A 195 -15.07 -3.73 -3.33
C HIS A 195 -15.16 -3.85 -1.79
N GLY A 196 -15.84 -2.91 -1.12
CA GLY A 196 -16.01 -2.93 0.34
C GLY A 196 -14.72 -2.78 1.13
N VAL A 197 -13.66 -2.19 0.57
CA VAL A 197 -12.37 -1.99 1.24
C VAL A 197 -12.46 -0.80 2.18
N THR A 198 -12.32 -1.04 3.48
CA THR A 198 -12.41 -0.01 4.53
C THR A 198 -11.14 0.17 5.35
N GLU A 199 -10.15 -0.70 5.16
CA GLU A 199 -8.86 -0.67 5.87
C GLU A 199 -7.72 -0.81 4.86
N CYS A 200 -6.58 -0.17 5.15
CA CYS A 200 -5.39 -0.17 4.30
C CYS A 200 -4.12 -0.48 5.10
N PRO A 201 -3.13 -1.14 4.48
CA PRO A 201 -3.12 -1.60 3.09
C PRO A 201 -3.76 -2.98 2.90
N VAL A 202 -4.35 -3.20 1.74
CA VAL A 202 -4.80 -4.52 1.28
C VAL A 202 -4.07 -4.88 0.01
N THR A 203 -3.45 -6.06 -0.03
CA THR A 203 -2.71 -6.53 -1.20
C THR A 203 -3.34 -7.80 -1.74
N LEU A 204 -3.56 -7.86 -3.04
CA LEU A 204 -4.10 -9.03 -3.73
C LEU A 204 -3.16 -9.46 -4.87
N VAL A 205 -3.16 -10.75 -5.15
CA VAL A 205 -2.67 -11.29 -6.43
C VAL A 205 -3.82 -12.01 -7.09
N ILE A 206 -4.17 -11.59 -8.30
CA ILE A 206 -5.20 -12.17 -9.15
C ILE A 206 -4.51 -13.05 -10.19
N ASP A 207 -5.04 -14.25 -10.41
CA ASP A 207 -4.56 -15.16 -11.45
C ASP A 207 -5.13 -14.81 -12.84
N LYS A 208 -4.70 -15.58 -13.85
CA LYS A 208 -5.08 -15.35 -15.25
C LYS A 208 -6.57 -15.58 -15.53
N ASP A 209 -7.24 -16.35 -14.68
CA ASP A 209 -8.68 -16.63 -14.76
C ASP A 209 -9.50 -15.56 -14.01
N GLY A 210 -8.83 -14.55 -13.44
CA GLY A 210 -9.47 -13.48 -12.67
C GLY A 210 -9.80 -13.86 -11.23
N ASN A 211 -9.27 -14.96 -10.70
CA ASN A 211 -9.53 -15.38 -9.33
C ASN A 211 -8.46 -14.89 -8.36
N ILE A 212 -8.85 -14.65 -7.10
CA ILE A 212 -7.95 -14.18 -6.06
C ILE A 212 -7.05 -15.33 -5.60
N ALA A 213 -5.77 -15.30 -6.00
CA ALA A 213 -4.77 -16.31 -5.64
C ALA A 213 -4.07 -16.02 -4.30
N PHE A 214 -3.94 -14.74 -3.93
CA PHE A 214 -3.40 -14.27 -2.65
C PHE A 214 -4.16 -13.03 -2.19
N GLN A 215 -4.28 -12.87 -0.87
CA GLN A 215 -4.86 -11.68 -0.25
C GLN A 215 -4.22 -11.47 1.13
N SER A 216 -4.03 -10.21 1.52
CA SER A 216 -3.55 -9.83 2.85
C SER A 216 -4.00 -8.44 3.30
N LEU A 217 -3.96 -8.20 4.61
CA LEU A 217 -4.22 -6.91 5.26
C LEU A 217 -3.04 -6.50 6.15
N GLY A 218 -2.57 -5.25 6.06
CA GLY A 218 -1.54 -4.69 6.95
C GLY A 218 -0.09 -4.97 6.53
N TYR A 219 0.87 -4.57 7.38
CA TYR A 219 2.32 -4.70 7.12
C TYR A 219 2.87 -6.13 7.27
N ASN A 220 2.33 -6.92 8.22
CA ASN A 220 2.70 -8.31 8.48
C ASN A 220 4.22 -8.55 8.60
N ASN A 221 4.90 -7.72 9.39
CA ASN A 221 6.37 -7.76 9.57
C ASN A 221 7.17 -7.69 8.26
N GLY A 222 6.59 -7.15 7.19
CA GLY A 222 7.21 -7.07 5.87
C GLY A 222 7.13 -8.36 5.05
N ALA A 223 6.33 -9.36 5.47
CA ALA A 223 6.21 -10.63 4.75
C ALA A 223 5.35 -10.53 3.47
N VAL A 224 4.49 -9.52 3.33
CA VAL A 224 3.56 -9.40 2.20
C VAL A 224 4.27 -9.41 0.83
N PRO A 225 5.30 -8.58 0.56
CA PRO A 225 6.05 -8.64 -0.70
C PRO A 225 6.62 -10.02 -1.04
N TYR A 226 7.11 -10.76 -0.04
CA TYR A 226 7.59 -12.13 -0.24
C TYR A 226 6.47 -13.04 -0.76
N TRP A 227 5.30 -13.03 -0.12
CA TRP A 227 4.18 -13.87 -0.53
C TRP A 227 3.56 -13.45 -1.87
N VAL A 228 3.58 -12.16 -2.20
CA VAL A 228 3.25 -11.70 -3.56
C VAL A 228 4.20 -12.33 -4.57
N ALA A 229 5.51 -12.25 -4.36
CA ALA A 229 6.51 -12.82 -5.27
C ALA A 229 6.37 -14.35 -5.42
N GLN A 230 6.15 -15.07 -4.32
CA GLN A 230 5.93 -16.52 -4.36
C GLN A 230 4.63 -16.89 -5.10
N THR A 231 3.56 -16.12 -4.89
CA THR A 231 2.29 -16.36 -5.58
C THR A 231 2.43 -16.15 -7.08
N ILE A 232 3.07 -15.06 -7.52
CA ILE A 232 3.37 -14.82 -8.94
C ILE A 232 4.19 -15.99 -9.50
N LYS A 233 5.28 -16.39 -8.83
CA LYS A 233 6.12 -17.51 -9.26
C LYS A 233 5.31 -18.79 -9.45
N LYS A 234 4.44 -19.12 -8.50
CA LYS A 234 3.54 -20.29 -8.58
C LYS A 234 2.61 -20.20 -9.80
N LEU A 235 1.94 -19.06 -9.98
CA LEU A 235 0.99 -18.84 -11.08
C LEU A 235 1.65 -18.89 -12.45
N LYS A 236 2.92 -18.48 -12.57
CA LYS A 236 3.69 -18.62 -13.82
C LYS A 236 4.00 -20.08 -14.18
N THR A 237 4.12 -20.95 -13.18
CA THR A 237 4.46 -22.37 -13.36
C THR A 237 3.25 -23.28 -13.44
N ALA A 238 2.05 -22.79 -13.12
CA ALA A 238 0.82 -23.53 -13.29
C ALA A 238 0.57 -23.74 -14.79
N LYS A 239 0.40 -25.01 -15.19
CA LYS A 239 0.06 -25.41 -16.56
C LYS A 239 -1.39 -25.09 -16.87
#